data_AF-A0A368KUI0-F1
#
_entry.id   AF-A0A368KUI0-F1
#
_cell.length_a   1.000
_cell.length_b   1.000
_cell.length_c   1.000
_cell.angle_alpha   90.00
_cell.angle_beta   90.00
_cell.angle_gamma   90.00
#
_symmetry.space_group_name_H-M   'P 1'
#
loop_
_entity.id
_entity.type
_entity.pdbx_description
1 polymer ?
#
loop_
_entity_poly.entity_id
_entity_poly.type
_entity_poly.pdbx_seq_one_letter_code
_entity_poly.pdbx_strand_id
1 'polypeptide(L)'
;MADSSETNTWHQLLERWPKDMPQKGVIMTELNESIPFVGFVYDDTLMVVQRQTPDAIGARQAIIPFRAISYIKITAIVLPKAYTEFGFKGTLPKV
;
A
#
# COMPACT_ATOMS: atom_id res chain seq x y z
N MET A 1 21.76 19.94 -6.25
CA MET A 1 20.57 20.69 -5.78
C MET A 1 19.36 19.85 -6.19
N ALA A 2 18.58 19.21 -5.34
CA ALA A 2 18.36 19.34 -3.90
C ALA A 2 18.56 18.00 -3.16
N ASP A 3 19.17 18.08 -1.99
CA ASP A 3 18.94 17.14 -0.91
C ASP A 3 17.55 17.47 -0.35
N SER A 4 16.65 16.48 -0.36
CA SER A 4 15.45 16.51 0.45
C SER A 4 15.14 15.07 0.80
N SER A 5 15.53 14.68 2.01
CA SER A 5 15.04 13.50 2.72
C SER A 5 13.52 13.62 2.98
N GLU A 6 12.71 13.83 1.94
CA GLU A 6 11.27 13.73 2.02
C GLU A 6 10.94 12.26 2.26
N THR A 7 10.73 11.93 3.54
CA THR A 7 10.25 10.62 3.92
C THR A 7 8.93 10.39 3.19
N ASN A 8 8.89 9.39 2.32
CA ASN A 8 7.73 9.15 1.49
C ASN A 8 6.52 8.82 2.38
N THR A 9 5.40 9.52 2.20
CA THR A 9 4.17 9.33 2.98
C THR A 9 3.69 7.88 2.97
N TRP A 10 3.89 7.15 1.87
CA TRP A 10 3.57 5.73 1.79
C TRP A 10 4.50 4.89 2.65
N HIS A 11 5.81 5.16 2.65
CA HIS A 11 6.75 4.48 3.54
C HIS A 11 6.33 4.62 5.01
N GLN A 12 6.07 5.85 5.46
CA GLN A 12 5.60 6.11 6.84
C GLN A 12 4.27 5.41 7.16
N LEU A 13 3.40 5.23 6.17
CA LEU A 13 2.15 4.50 6.36
C LEU A 13 2.41 2.99 6.52
N LEU A 14 3.28 2.42 5.68
CA LEU A 14 3.59 0.99 5.71
C LEU A 14 4.41 0.58 6.94
N GLU A 15 5.23 1.47 7.50
CA GLU A 15 5.92 1.26 8.79
C GLU A 15 4.95 1.05 9.95
N ARG A 16 3.77 1.66 9.88
CA ARG A 16 2.73 1.58 10.90
C ARG A 16 1.65 0.56 10.57
N TRP A 17 1.90 -0.32 9.60
CA TRP A 17 0.89 -1.28 9.16
C TRP A 17 0.48 -2.20 10.32
N PRO A 18 -0.79 -2.16 10.77
CA PRO A 18 -1.23 -2.95 11.91
C PRO A 18 -1.11 -4.45 11.62
N LYS A 19 -0.72 -5.22 12.64
CA LYS A 19 -0.54 -6.69 12.53
C LYS A 19 -1.81 -7.41 12.05
N ASP A 20 -2.98 -6.90 12.46
CA ASP A 20 -4.28 -7.48 12.13
C ASP A 20 -4.90 -6.89 10.84
N MET A 21 -4.21 -5.94 10.19
CA MET A 21 -4.66 -5.35 8.92
C MET A 21 -4.24 -6.25 7.75
N PRO A 22 -5.18 -6.81 6.97
CA PRO A 22 -4.83 -7.62 5.81
C PRO A 22 -4.01 -6.81 4.80
N GLN A 23 -2.87 -7.34 4.37
CA GLN A 23 -2.09 -6.80 3.25
C GLN A 23 -2.76 -7.15 1.92
N LYS A 24 -3.98 -6.67 1.70
CA LYS A 24 -4.76 -6.97 0.51
C LYS A 24 -5.46 -5.73 -0.03
N GLY A 25 -5.16 -5.44 -1.28
CA GLY A 25 -5.61 -4.20 -1.90
C GLY A 25 -5.21 -4.07 -3.34
N VAL A 26 -5.25 -2.84 -3.83
CA VAL A 26 -4.82 -2.43 -5.16
C VAL A 26 -3.99 -1.17 -5.03
N ILE A 27 -2.77 -1.19 -5.55
CA ILE A 27 -1.96 0.00 -5.74
C ILE A 27 -2.37 0.65 -7.04
N MET A 28 -2.61 1.95 -7.01
CA MET A 28 -2.83 2.77 -8.19
C MET A 28 -1.59 3.62 -8.41
N THR A 29 -0.96 3.48 -9.57
CA THR A 29 0.24 4.27 -9.90
C THR A 29 -0.14 5.61 -10.50
N GLU A 30 0.80 6.55 -10.53
CA GLU A 30 0.63 7.85 -11.21
C GLU A 30 0.35 7.70 -12.72
N LEU A 31 0.70 6.55 -13.31
CA LEU A 31 0.42 6.20 -14.71
C LEU A 31 -0.93 5.47 -14.89
N ASN A 32 -1.81 5.53 -13.89
CA ASN A 32 -3.10 4.85 -13.88
C ASN A 32 -3.03 3.32 -14.01
N GLU A 33 -1.89 2.71 -13.65
CA GLU A 33 -1.80 1.26 -13.54
C GLU A 33 -2.47 0.79 -12.24
N SER A 34 -3.19 -0.33 -12.32
CA SER A 34 -3.83 -1.00 -11.19
C SER A 34 -3.09 -2.29 -10.88
N ILE A 35 -2.50 -2.37 -9.69
CA ILE A 35 -1.69 -3.51 -9.26
C ILE A 35 -2.33 -4.14 -8.01
N PRO A 36 -3.15 -5.21 -8.18
CA PRO A 36 -3.71 -5.95 -7.06
C PRO A 36 -2.62 -6.69 -6.28
N PHE A 37 -2.72 -6.69 -4.96
CA PHE A 37 -1.77 -7.38 -4.08
C PHE A 37 -2.44 -8.16 -2.93
N VAL A 38 -1.75 -9.18 -2.44
CA VAL A 38 -2.08 -10.03 -1.27
C VAL A 38 -0.87 -10.26 -0.36
N GLY A 39 0.00 -9.27 -0.29
CA GLY A 39 1.20 -9.26 0.54
C GLY A 39 2.17 -8.22 0.01
N PHE A 40 2.97 -7.65 0.89
CA PHE A 40 4.05 -6.77 0.49
C PHE A 40 5.21 -6.79 1.48
N VAL A 41 6.39 -6.48 0.96
CA VAL A 41 7.58 -6.11 1.73
C VAL A 41 8.14 -4.81 1.14
N TYR A 42 8.95 -4.09 1.90
CA TYR A 42 9.52 -2.84 1.43
C TYR A 42 10.89 -2.59 2.06
N ASP A 43 11.67 -1.74 1.40
CA ASP A 43 12.82 -1.03 1.97
C ASP A 43 12.51 0.46 2.05
N ASP A 44 13.52 1.31 2.26
CA ASP A 44 13.35 2.77 2.40
C ASP A 44 12.79 3.46 1.14
N THR A 45 12.86 2.81 -0.02
CA THR A 45 12.60 3.42 -1.35
C THR A 45 11.65 2.63 -2.24
N LEU A 46 11.61 1.32 -2.08
CA LEU A 46 10.91 0.37 -2.94
C LEU A 46 9.93 -0.49 -2.14
N MET A 47 8.83 -0.85 -2.81
CA MET A 47 7.86 -1.81 -2.33
C MET A 47 7.81 -2.99 -3.32
N VAL A 48 7.88 -4.21 -2.78
CA VAL A 48 7.62 -5.45 -3.51
C VAL A 48 6.24 -5.93 -3.11
N VAL A 49 5.36 -6.14 -4.09
CA VAL A 49 4.01 -6.68 -3.85
C VAL A 49 3.85 -8.06 -4.43
N GLN A 50 3.18 -8.94 -3.69
CA GLN A 50 2.75 -10.25 -4.15
C GLN A 50 1.35 -10.16 -4.74
N ARG A 51 1.14 -10.73 -5.93
CA ARG A 51 -0.15 -10.76 -6.62
C ARG A 51 -0.82 -12.11 -6.39
N GLN A 52 -2.14 -12.12 -6.12
CA GLN A 52 -2.90 -13.36 -5.99
C GLN A 52 -3.07 -14.03 -7.36
N THR A 53 -3.42 -13.24 -8.36
CA THR A 53 -3.51 -13.64 -9.75
C THR A 53 -2.37 -12.99 -10.54
N PRO A 54 -1.69 -13.73 -11.43
CA PRO A 54 -0.73 -13.14 -12.33
C PRO A 54 -1.35 -12.02 -13.18
N ASP A 55 -0.52 -11.12 -13.68
CA ASP A 55 -0.96 -10.14 -14.70
C ASP A 55 -1.08 -10.75 -16.09
N ALA A 56 -1.34 -9.90 -17.09
CA ALA A 56 -1.46 -10.29 -18.49
C ALA A 56 -0.17 -10.89 -19.08
N ILE A 57 1.00 -10.63 -18.49
CA ILE A 57 2.30 -11.17 -18.91
C ILE A 57 2.80 -12.30 -17.98
N GLY A 58 1.99 -12.72 -17.00
CA GLY A 58 2.32 -13.79 -16.05
C GLY A 58 3.12 -13.34 -14.82
N ALA A 59 3.33 -12.04 -14.61
CA ALA A 59 4.04 -11.54 -13.44
C ALA A 59 3.24 -11.80 -12.16
N ARG A 60 3.91 -12.40 -11.17
CA ARG A 60 3.34 -12.72 -9.84
C ARG A 60 3.75 -11.73 -8.75
N GLN A 61 4.74 -10.91 -9.06
CA GLN A 61 5.26 -9.88 -8.18
C GLN A 61 5.47 -8.60 -8.98
N ALA A 62 5.34 -7.45 -8.33
CA ALA A 62 5.71 -6.16 -8.90
C ALA A 62 6.61 -5.42 -7.91
N ILE A 63 7.62 -4.73 -8.43
CA ILE A 63 8.54 -3.88 -7.67
C ILE A 63 8.24 -2.44 -8.08
N ILE A 64 7.91 -1.59 -7.12
CA ILE A 64 7.40 -0.25 -7.37
C ILE A 64 8.10 0.73 -6.43
N PRO A 65 8.66 1.85 -6.93
CA PRO A 65 9.19 2.88 -6.05
C PRO A 65 8.03 3.62 -5.38
N PHE A 66 8.18 4.02 -4.13
CA PHE A 66 7.09 4.71 -3.42
C PHE A 66 6.64 6.00 -4.11
N ARG A 67 7.56 6.68 -4.80
CA ARG A 67 7.25 7.90 -5.58
C ARG A 67 6.28 7.66 -6.75
N ALA A 68 6.08 6.42 -7.17
CA ALA A 68 5.14 6.09 -8.25
C ALA A 68 3.73 5.72 -7.74
N ILE A 69 3.55 5.62 -6.42
CA ILE A 69 2.26 5.28 -5.82
C ILE A 69 1.40 6.54 -5.72
N SER A 70 0.28 6.55 -6.44
CA SER A 70 -0.71 7.61 -6.34
C SER A 70 -1.64 7.40 -5.15
N TYR A 71 -2.18 6.19 -4.98
CA TYR A 71 -3.00 5.82 -3.83
C TYR A 71 -3.17 4.30 -3.69
N ILE A 72 -3.59 3.86 -2.50
CA ILE A 72 -3.85 2.44 -2.18
C ILE A 72 -5.34 2.25 -1.89
N LYS A 73 -5.97 1.29 -2.56
CA LYS A 73 -7.33 0.81 -2.25
C LYS A 73 -7.23 -0.44 -1.39
N ILE A 74 -7.94 -0.48 -0.27
CA ILE A 74 -8.07 -1.69 0.55
C ILE A 74 -9.28 -2.49 0.06
N THR A 75 -9.06 -3.77 -0.29
CA THR A 75 -10.13 -4.66 -0.79
C THR A 75 -10.51 -5.74 0.21
N ALA A 76 -9.81 -5.82 1.34
CA ALA A 76 -10.21 -6.65 2.46
C ALA A 76 -11.32 -5.99 3.28
N ILE A 77 -12.10 -6.82 3.98
CA ILE A 77 -13.00 -6.35 5.03
C ILE A 77 -12.12 -5.96 6.22
N VAL A 78 -12.24 -4.71 6.66
CA VAL A 78 -11.41 -4.13 7.71
C VAL A 78 -12.31 -3.47 8.75
N LEU A 79 -12.06 -3.76 10.02
CA LEU A 79 -12.76 -3.11 11.12
C LEU A 79 -12.27 -1.66 11.25
N PRO A 80 -13.16 -0.67 11.49
CA PRO A 80 -12.77 0.73 11.63
C PRO A 80 -11.63 1.00 12.63
N LYS A 81 -11.52 0.18 13.69
CA LYS A 81 -10.46 0.26 14.70
C LYS A 81 -9.05 0.14 14.10
N ALA A 82 -8.86 -0.63 13.03
CA ALA A 82 -7.56 -0.79 12.39
C ALA A 82 -7.03 0.54 11.84
N TYR A 83 -7.90 1.43 11.35
CA TYR A 83 -7.49 2.76 10.89
C TYR A 83 -7.04 3.68 12.03
N THR A 84 -7.58 3.50 13.24
CA THR A 84 -7.05 4.20 14.42
C THR A 84 -5.65 3.72 14.78
N GLU A 85 -5.35 2.42 14.61
CA GLU A 85 -4.01 1.85 14.83
C GLU A 85 -2.99 2.34 13.79
N PHE A 86 -3.42 2.63 12.56
CA PHE A 86 -2.62 3.38 11.58
C PHE A 86 -2.32 4.84 11.99
N GLY A 87 -3.04 5.38 12.99
CA GLY A 87 -2.94 6.76 13.43
C GLY A 87 -3.89 7.73 12.72
N PHE A 88 -4.86 7.23 11.95
CA PHE A 88 -5.93 8.09 11.42
C PHE A 88 -6.84 8.56 12.55
N LYS A 89 -7.31 9.82 12.43
CA LYS A 89 -8.22 10.45 13.39
C LYS A 89 -9.64 10.48 12.82
N GLY A 90 -10.63 10.18 13.67
CA GLY A 90 -12.05 10.15 13.31
C GLY A 90 -12.66 8.74 13.35
N THR A 91 -13.90 8.62 12.88
CA THR A 91 -14.67 7.37 12.87
C THR A 91 -15.28 7.12 11.50
N LEU A 92 -15.05 5.91 10.97
CA LEU A 92 -15.78 5.43 9.80
C LEU A 92 -17.16 4.90 10.22
N PRO A 93 -18.20 5.06 9.37
CA PRO A 93 -19.49 4.43 9.60
C PRO A 93 -19.35 2.90 9.61
N LYS A 94 -20.20 2.22 10.40
CA LYS A 94 -20.35 0.77 10.33
C LYS A 94 -21.17 0.46 9.07
N VAL A 95 -20.55 -0.17 8.09
CA VAL A 95 -21.18 -0.62 6.83
C VAL A 95 -21.23 -2.13 6.82
#